data_AF-A0A077DGH1-F1
#
_entry.id   AF-A0A077DGH1-F1
#
_cell.length_a   1.000
_cell.length_b   1.000
_cell.length_c   1.000
_cell.angle_alpha   90.00
_cell.angle_beta   90.00
_cell.angle_gamma   90.00
#
_symmetry.space_group_name_H-M   'P 1'
#
loop_
_entity.id
_entity.type
_entity.pdbx_description
1 polymer ?
#
loop_
_entity_poly.entity_id
_entity_poly.type
_entity_poly.pdbx_seq_one_letter_code
_entity_poly.pdbx_strand_id
1 'polypeptide(L)'
;MSSHTIIHNPITHRFELEGYEDKAFLAYRWINEPSEIDYYHTEVAPELGGQGIGKKLALFALNYAKEHGIKVKATCPFVARLM
;
A
#
# COMPACT_ATOMS: atom_id res chain seq x y z
N MET A 1 16.05 11.66 -13.60
CA MET A 1 15.09 10.54 -13.70
C MET A 1 14.44 10.41 -12.33
N SER A 2 13.16 10.78 -12.19
CA SER A 2 12.50 10.74 -10.89
C SER A 2 12.20 9.28 -10.53
N SER A 3 13.08 8.67 -9.74
CA SER A 3 12.85 7.34 -9.15
C SER A 3 11.74 7.48 -8.10
N HIS A 4 10.58 6.89 -8.39
CA HIS A 4 9.42 6.89 -7.48
C HIS A 4 9.60 5.72 -6.51
N THR A 5 10.01 6.03 -5.27
CA THR A 5 10.24 5.04 -4.20
C THR A 5 9.01 4.89 -3.33
N ILE A 6 8.65 3.66 -2.96
CA ILE A 6 7.60 3.41 -1.97
C ILE A 6 8.25 3.19 -0.61
N ILE A 7 7.76 3.87 0.41
CA ILE A 7 8.21 3.75 1.80
C ILE A 7 7.10 3.15 2.67
N HIS A 8 7.49 2.40 3.71
CA HIS A 8 6.57 1.90 4.72
C HIS A 8 6.58 2.84 5.93
N ASN A 9 5.43 3.40 6.26
CA ASN A 9 5.22 4.26 7.42
C ASN A 9 4.38 3.50 8.47
N PRO A 10 5.02 2.85 9.46
CA PRO A 10 4.30 2.07 10.46
C PRO A 10 3.54 2.94 11.47
N ILE A 11 3.86 4.23 11.59
CA ILE A 11 3.19 5.17 12.52
C ILE A 11 1.79 5.51 12.01
N THR A 12 1.66 5.75 10.71
CA THR A 12 0.38 6.07 10.06
C THR A 12 -0.33 4.84 9.51
N HIS A 13 0.32 3.67 9.57
CA HIS A 13 -0.11 2.43 8.94
C HIS A 13 -0.36 2.59 7.44
N ARG A 14 0.61 3.20 6.75
CA ARG A 14 0.53 3.43 5.30
C ARG A 14 1.80 2.98 4.59
N PHE A 15 1.63 2.58 3.34
CA PHE A 15 2.70 2.55 2.35
C PHE A 15 2.53 3.79 1.49
N GLU A 16 3.56 4.61 1.35
CA GLU A 16 3.48 5.96 0.81
C GLU A 16 4.47 6.12 -0.34
N LEU A 17 4.11 6.90 -1.35
CA LEU A 17 5.08 7.34 -2.36
C LEU A 17 5.93 8.47 -1.77
N GLU A 18 7.25 8.29 -1.79
CA GLU A 18 8.22 9.26 -1.27
C GLU A 18 8.04 10.64 -1.94
N GLY A 19 7.83 11.69 -1.12
CA GLY A 19 7.58 13.07 -1.57
C GLY A 19 6.15 13.35 -2.04
N TYR A 20 5.25 12.36 -1.95
CA TYR A 20 3.84 12.44 -2.33
C TYR A 20 2.94 11.72 -1.32
N GLU A 21 3.29 11.75 -0.04
CA GLU A 21 2.70 10.94 1.03
C GLU A 21 1.18 11.17 1.17
N ASP A 22 0.72 12.40 0.95
CA ASP A 22 -0.70 12.79 0.98
C ASP A 22 -1.44 12.56 -0.34
N LYS A 23 -0.70 12.19 -1.40
CA LYS A 23 -1.22 12.09 -2.77
C LYS A 23 -1.16 10.67 -3.31
N ALA A 24 -0.35 9.79 -2.76
CA ALA A 24 -0.26 8.41 -3.20
C ALA A 24 0.11 7.50 -2.03
N PHE A 25 -0.87 6.77 -1.50
CA PHE A 25 -0.66 5.85 -0.40
C PHE A 25 -1.61 4.65 -0.41
N LEU A 26 -1.21 3.57 0.24
CA LEU A 26 -2.06 2.44 0.59
C LEU A 26 -2.12 2.35 2.11
N ALA A 27 -3.32 2.49 2.66
CA ALA A 27 -3.56 2.40 4.09
C ALA A 27 -3.92 0.97 4.50
N TYR A 28 -3.39 0.56 5.64
CA TYR A 28 -3.66 -0.72 6.25
C TYR A 28 -4.04 -0.57 7.71
N ARG A 29 -4.64 -1.62 8.27
CA ARG A 29 -4.88 -1.74 9.71
C ARG A 29 -4.59 -3.17 10.14
N TRP A 30 -4.12 -3.34 11.36
CA TRP A 30 -4.01 -4.67 11.94
C TRP A 30 -5.39 -5.24 12.24
N ILE A 31 -5.64 -6.47 11.80
CA ILE A 31 -6.76 -7.28 12.28
C ILE A 31 -6.30 -8.02 13.55
N ASN A 32 -5.10 -8.61 13.47
CA ASN A 32 -4.47 -9.31 14.58
C ASN A 32 -2.94 -9.13 14.49
N GLU A 33 -2.40 -8.16 15.23
CA GLU A 33 -0.97 -7.84 15.20
C GLU A 33 -0.13 -8.93 15.89
N PRO A 34 0.99 -9.40 15.30
CA PRO A 34 1.58 -9.04 14.00
C PRO A 34 1.21 -10.01 12.86
N SER A 35 0.17 -10.83 13.04
CA SER A 35 -0.14 -11.97 12.17
C SER A 35 -1.07 -11.67 10.99
N GLU A 36 -1.87 -10.60 11.04
CA GLU A 36 -2.90 -10.33 10.03
C GLU A 36 -3.20 -8.83 9.86
N ILE A 37 -3.20 -8.37 8.61
CA ILE A 37 -3.49 -6.98 8.19
C ILE A 37 -4.62 -6.91 7.16
N ASP A 38 -5.38 -5.82 7.21
CA ASP A 38 -6.38 -5.44 6.22
C ASP A 38 -5.89 -4.27 5.38
N TYR A 39 -5.73 -4.47 4.08
CA TYR A 39 -5.53 -3.40 3.09
C TYR A 39 -6.88 -2.85 2.67
N TYR A 40 -7.26 -1.71 3.24
CA TYR A 40 -8.62 -1.21 3.18
C TYR A 40 -8.80 0.01 2.27
N HIS A 41 -7.74 0.80 2.04
CA HIS A 41 -7.83 1.98 1.19
C HIS A 41 -6.56 2.17 0.37
N THR A 42 -6.73 2.64 -0.86
CA THR A 42 -5.62 3.08 -1.72
C THR A 42 -6.04 4.39 -2.34
N GLU A 43 -5.20 5.40 -2.18
CA GLU A 43 -5.40 6.74 -2.74
C GLU A 43 -4.27 7.03 -3.72
N VAL A 44 -4.62 7.56 -4.90
CA VAL A 44 -3.67 8.10 -5.87
C VAL A 44 -4.31 9.32 -6.51
N ALA A 45 -3.73 10.49 -6.25
CA ALA A 45 -4.23 11.75 -6.75
C ALA A 45 -4.31 11.73 -8.29
N PRO A 46 -5.32 12.35 -8.91
CA PRO A 46 -5.50 12.32 -10.36
C PRO A 46 -4.28 12.80 -11.16
N GLU A 47 -3.51 13.74 -10.63
CA GLU A 47 -2.25 14.24 -11.20
C GLU A 47 -1.14 13.18 -11.29
N LEU A 48 -1.22 12.14 -10.44
CA LEU A 48 -0.34 10.96 -10.44
C LEU A 48 -0.98 9.77 -11.19
N GLY A 49 -2.17 9.94 -11.74
CA GLY A 49 -2.90 8.94 -12.50
C GLY A 49 -2.17 8.47 -13.76
N GLY A 50 -2.46 7.25 -14.21
CA GLY A 50 -1.89 6.68 -15.44
C GLY A 50 -0.44 6.19 -15.34
N GLN A 51 0.23 6.39 -14.20
CA GLN A 51 1.65 6.03 -14.00
C GLN A 51 1.86 4.67 -13.32
N GLY A 52 0.77 3.95 -13.02
CA GLY A 52 0.83 2.64 -12.35
C GLY A 52 1.22 2.69 -10.87
N ILE A 53 1.18 3.86 -10.23
CA ILE A 53 1.60 4.05 -8.82
C ILE A 53 0.75 3.20 -7.86
N GLY A 54 -0.57 3.15 -8.04
CA GLY A 54 -1.44 2.31 -7.20
C GLY A 54 -1.03 0.83 -7.23
N LYS A 55 -0.67 0.31 -8.41
CA LYS A 55 -0.17 -1.07 -8.54
C LYS A 55 1.17 -1.25 -7.83
N LYS A 56 2.08 -0.28 -7.91
CA LYS A 56 3.36 -0.32 -7.19
C LYS A 56 3.16 -0.34 -5.67
N LEU A 57 2.27 0.51 -5.15
CA LEU A 57 1.90 0.54 -3.74
C LEU A 57 1.35 -0.82 -3.26
N ALA A 58 0.38 -1.38 -4.00
CA ALA A 58 -0.23 -2.66 -3.66
C ALA A 58 0.77 -3.82 -3.70
N LEU A 59 1.61 -3.90 -4.74
CA LEU A 59 2.63 -4.95 -4.84
C LEU A 59 3.70 -4.83 -3.74
N PHE A 60 4.12 -3.60 -3.41
CA PHE A 60 5.05 -3.38 -2.31
C PHE A 60 4.45 -3.84 -0.97
N ALA A 61 3.19 -3.46 -0.70
CA ALA A 61 2.48 -3.88 0.51
C ALA A 61 2.34 -5.42 0.59
N LEU A 62 1.86 -6.05 -0.49
CA LEU A 62 1.70 -7.51 -0.56
C LEU A 62 3.04 -8.25 -0.36
N ASN A 63 4.13 -7.74 -0.95
CA ASN A 63 5.46 -8.30 -0.75
C ASN A 63 5.92 -8.14 0.70
N TYR A 64 5.71 -6.97 1.31
CA TYR A 64 6.01 -6.75 2.72
C TYR A 64 5.30 -7.80 3.61
N ALA A 65 4.01 -8.02 3.39
CA ALA A 65 3.26 -9.01 4.16
C ALA A 65 3.82 -10.43 3.96
N LYS A 66 4.13 -10.80 2.72
CA LYS A 66 4.71 -12.10 2.37
C LYS A 66 6.07 -12.32 3.02
N GLU A 67 6.95 -11.32 2.98
CA GLU A 67 8.29 -11.38 3.57
C GLU A 67 8.26 -11.53 5.09
N HIS A 68 7.23 -10.96 5.73
CA HIS A 68 7.06 -11.01 7.20
C HIS A 68 6.12 -12.14 7.66
N GLY A 69 5.60 -12.97 6.75
CA GLY A 69 4.67 -14.06 7.09
C GLY A 69 3.30 -13.58 7.60
N ILE A 70 2.89 -12.37 7.23
CA ILE A 70 1.64 -11.73 7.65
C ILE A 70 0.52 -12.14 6.69
N LYS A 71 -0.62 -12.54 7.24
CA LYS A 71 -1.84 -12.80 6.45
C LYS A 71 -2.45 -11.48 5.98
N VAL A 72 -2.89 -11.46 4.72
CA VAL A 72 -3.51 -10.27 4.13
C VAL A 72 -4.99 -10.51 3.89
N LYS A 73 -5.81 -9.60 4.41
CA LYS A 73 -7.17 -9.34 3.96
C LYS A 73 -7.13 -8.08 3.08
N ALA A 74 -7.81 -8.09 1.94
CA ALA A 74 -7.95 -6.91 1.10
C ALA A 74 -9.41 -6.51 0.99
N THR A 75 -9.88 -5.66 1.91
CA THR A 75 -11.21 -5.05 1.78
C THR A 75 -11.23 -3.96 0.70
N CYS A 76 -10.07 -3.40 0.37
CA CYS A 76 -9.92 -2.52 -0.80
C CYS A 76 -10.13 -3.33 -2.09
N PRO A 77 -11.14 -3.01 -2.93
CA PRO A 77 -11.41 -3.76 -4.15
C PRO A 77 -10.28 -3.65 -5.18
N PHE A 78 -9.49 -2.56 -5.13
CA PHE A 78 -8.33 -2.38 -5.99
C PHE A 78 -7.23 -3.39 -5.64
N VAL A 79 -6.89 -3.51 -4.36
CA VAL A 79 -5.88 -4.47 -3.89
C VAL A 79 -6.37 -5.90 -4.10
N ALA A 80 -7.64 -6.18 -3.79
CA ALA A 80 -8.24 -7.50 -3.98
C ALA A 80 -8.16 -8.01 -5.43
N ARG A 81 -8.18 -7.11 -6.42
CA ARG A 81 -8.02 -7.47 -7.85
C ARG A 81 -6.58 -7.88 -8.21
N LEU A 82 -5.60 -7.48 -7.41
CA LEU A 82 -4.17 -7.72 -7.66
C LEU A 82 -3.61 -8.92 -6.89
N MET A 83 -4.41 -9.51 -6.00
CA MET A 83 -4.07 -10.70 -5.20
C MET A 83 -4.29 -12.00 -5.97
#